data_AF-A0A8E2DY94-F1
#
_entry.id   AF-A0A8E2DY94-F1
#
_cell.length_a   1.000
_cell.length_b   1.000
_cell.length_c   1.000
_cell.angle_alpha   90.00
_cell.angle_beta   90.00
_cell.angle_gamma   90.00
#
_symmetry.space_group_name_H-M   'P 1'
#
loop_
_entity.id
_entity.type
_entity.pdbx_description
1 polymer ?
#
loop_
_entity_poly.entity_id
_entity_poly.type
_entity_poly.pdbx_seq_one_letter_code
_entity_poly.pdbx_strand_id
1 'polypeptide(L)'
;MATVQEASYWDHLWLEEGRRLFASACATASLEQLAIILGARGRDGRVVRPSSDEIRHELVRACHLGHNEVVERLLQEKADVNAVAAWNNGRTALQAAAGGDHVTVRERLRQAGALR
;
A
#
# COMPACT_ATOMS: atom_id res chain seq x y z
N MET A 1 33.28 -11.30 -11.68
CA MET A 1 33.12 -10.10 -10.83
C MET A 1 31.70 -9.59 -10.94
N ALA A 2 30.76 -10.27 -10.28
CA ALA A 2 29.40 -9.78 -10.08
C ALA A 2 29.22 -9.67 -8.58
N THR A 3 28.71 -8.55 -8.04
CA THR A 3 27.98 -8.51 -6.74
C THR A 3 27.56 -7.13 -6.22
N VAL A 4 27.79 -6.00 -6.92
CA VAL A 4 27.35 -4.68 -6.37
C VAL A 4 26.23 -3.99 -7.18
N GLN A 5 25.92 -4.41 -8.40
CA GLN A 5 25.02 -3.63 -9.29
C GLN A 5 23.55 -4.07 -9.32
N GLU A 6 23.23 -5.36 -9.09
CA GLU A 6 21.88 -5.88 -9.38
C GLU A 6 20.83 -5.58 -8.31
N ALA A 7 21.20 -5.58 -7.02
CA ALA A 7 20.27 -5.20 -5.95
C ALA A 7 19.84 -3.73 -6.10
N SER A 8 20.81 -2.86 -6.38
CA SER A 8 20.60 -1.45 -6.66
C SER A 8 19.72 -1.23 -7.91
N TYR A 9 19.88 -2.03 -8.97
CA TYR A 9 19.09 -1.90 -10.19
C TYR A 9 17.58 -2.09 -9.94
N TRP A 10 17.19 -3.15 -9.22
CA TRP A 10 15.78 -3.42 -8.95
C TRP A 10 15.17 -2.41 -7.97
N ASP A 11 15.94 -1.94 -6.99
CA ASP A 11 15.51 -0.87 -6.09
C ASP A 11 15.28 0.45 -6.86
N HIS A 12 16.16 0.78 -7.81
CA HIS A 12 16.00 1.93 -8.69
C HIS A 12 14.78 1.80 -9.60
N LEU A 13 14.60 0.65 -10.26
CA LEU A 13 13.44 0.41 -11.13
C LEU A 13 12.13 0.50 -10.34
N TRP A 14 12.12 0.00 -9.09
CA TRP A 14 10.98 0.18 -8.20
C TRP A 14 10.70 1.66 -7.91
N LEU A 15 11.72 2.43 -7.55
CA LEU A 15 11.56 3.84 -7.22
C LEU A 15 11.09 4.68 -8.42
N GLU A 16 11.53 4.36 -9.63
CA GLU A 16 11.15 5.10 -10.84
C GLU A 16 9.75 4.71 -11.36
N GLU A 17 9.44 3.42 -11.44
CA GLU A 17 8.21 2.93 -12.09
C GLU A 17 7.30 2.16 -11.15
N GLY A 18 7.84 1.22 -10.38
CA GLY A 18 7.08 0.32 -9.51
C GLY A 18 6.22 1.07 -8.47
N ARG A 19 6.81 2.05 -7.79
CA ARG A 19 6.14 2.89 -6.79
C ARG A 19 4.99 3.69 -7.38
N ARG A 20 5.19 4.25 -8.58
CA ARG A 20 4.16 5.04 -9.26
C ARG A 20 3.00 4.13 -9.73
N LEU A 21 3.31 2.96 -10.27
CA LEU A 21 2.33 1.96 -10.65
C LEU A 21 1.54 1.47 -9.43
N PHE A 22 2.21 1.23 -8.31
CA PHE A 22 1.58 0.81 -7.05
C PHE A 22 0.61 1.88 -6.53
N ALA A 23 1.06 3.13 -6.47
CA ALA A 23 0.24 4.26 -6.06
C ALA A 23 -0.97 4.45 -6.99
N SER A 24 -0.77 4.32 -8.31
CA SER A 24 -1.85 4.41 -9.30
C SER A 24 -2.87 3.28 -9.13
N ALA A 25 -2.43 2.04 -8.92
CA ALA A 25 -3.32 0.90 -8.72
C ALA A 25 -4.19 1.09 -7.47
N CYS A 26 -3.60 1.57 -6.37
CA CYS A 26 -4.35 1.86 -5.14
C CYS A 26 -5.36 3.02 -5.33
N ALA A 27 -4.94 4.07 -6.03
CA ALA A 27 -5.77 5.25 -6.30
C ALA A 27 -6.91 4.99 -7.31
N THR A 28 -6.79 3.96 -8.16
CA THR A 28 -7.80 3.61 -9.17
C THR A 28 -8.58 2.34 -8.83
N ALA A 29 -8.32 1.72 -7.68
CA ALA A 29 -8.88 0.42 -7.27
C ALA A 29 -8.59 -0.72 -8.27
N SER A 30 -7.48 -0.66 -9.00
CA SER A 30 -7.09 -1.71 -9.95
C SER A 30 -6.50 -2.92 -9.22
N LEU A 31 -7.35 -3.89 -8.89
CA LEU A 31 -6.95 -5.11 -8.20
C LEU A 31 -6.03 -6.00 -9.03
N GLU A 32 -6.18 -5.99 -10.35
CA GLU A 32 -5.32 -6.75 -11.26
C GLU A 32 -3.88 -6.23 -11.18
N GLN A 33 -3.70 -4.91 -11.34
CA GLN A 33 -2.39 -4.28 -11.21
C GLN A 33 -1.83 -4.46 -9.80
N LEU A 34 -2.66 -4.31 -8.77
CA LEU A 34 -2.24 -4.50 -7.38
C LEU A 34 -1.77 -5.94 -7.13
N ALA A 35 -2.47 -6.94 -7.68
CA ALA A 35 -2.09 -8.35 -7.56
C ALA A 35 -0.81 -8.66 -8.31
N ILE A 36 -0.62 -8.10 -9.51
CA ILE A 36 0.63 -8.23 -10.27
C ILE A 36 1.79 -7.63 -9.46
N ILE A 37 1.63 -6.42 -8.93
CA ILE A 37 2.68 -5.70 -8.20
C ILE A 37 3.05 -6.40 -6.89
N LEU A 38 2.06 -6.83 -6.09
CA LEU A 38 2.32 -7.52 -4.81
C LEU A 38 2.73 -8.99 -4.99
N GLY A 39 2.34 -9.60 -6.11
CA GLY A 39 2.63 -10.98 -6.47
C GLY A 39 3.91 -11.16 -7.30
N ALA A 40 4.48 -10.10 -7.85
CA ALA A 40 5.67 -10.16 -8.70
C ALA A 40 6.86 -10.73 -7.92
N ARG A 41 7.37 -11.88 -8.40
CA ARG A 41 8.62 -12.48 -7.94
C ARG A 41 9.65 -12.38 -9.07
N GLY A 42 10.83 -11.84 -8.76
CA GLY A 42 11.98 -11.84 -9.66
C GLY A 42 12.43 -13.25 -10.02
N ARG A 43 13.23 -13.39 -11.07
CA ARG A 43 13.77 -14.68 -11.56
C ARG A 43 14.72 -15.35 -10.58
N ASP A 44 15.27 -14.58 -9.65
CA ASP A 44 16.07 -14.97 -8.50
C ASP A 44 15.23 -15.29 -7.24
N GLY A 45 13.90 -15.23 -7.37
CA GLY A 45 12.96 -15.43 -6.27
C GLY A 45 12.81 -14.24 -5.34
N ARG A 46 13.51 -13.12 -5.59
CA ARG A 46 13.34 -11.89 -4.80
C ARG A 46 11.99 -11.27 -5.08
N VAL A 47 11.25 -10.97 -4.01
CA VAL A 47 9.97 -10.27 -4.13
C VAL A 47 10.27 -8.79 -4.03
N VAL A 48 10.15 -8.07 -5.15
CA VAL A 48 10.18 -6.60 -5.12
C VAL A 48 8.84 -6.17 -4.53
N ARG A 49 8.88 -5.54 -3.36
CA ARG A 49 7.68 -5.17 -2.61
C ARG A 49 7.74 -3.71 -2.20
N PRO A 50 6.58 -3.04 -2.08
CA PRO A 50 6.52 -1.74 -1.45
C PRO A 50 7.05 -1.84 -0.01
N SER A 51 7.77 -0.80 0.40
CA SER A 51 8.17 -0.60 1.78
C SER A 51 6.94 -0.45 2.69
N SER A 52 7.10 -0.70 3.99
CA SER A 52 6.04 -0.50 4.98
C SER A 52 5.52 0.95 4.98
N ASP A 53 6.38 1.92 4.69
CA ASP A 53 6.00 3.32 4.53
C ASP A 53 5.09 3.53 3.32
N GLU A 54 5.43 2.97 2.15
CA GLU A 54 4.59 3.06 0.95
C GLU A 54 3.24 2.37 1.16
N ILE A 55 3.22 1.17 1.76
CA ILE A 55 1.98 0.46 2.08
C ILE A 55 1.09 1.30 2.98
N ARG A 56 1.65 1.92 4.04
CA ARG A 56 0.90 2.80 4.94
C ARG A 56 0.35 4.02 4.22
N HIS A 57 1.17 4.66 3.39
CA HIS A 57 0.77 5.84 2.63
C HIS A 57 -0.41 5.54 1.72
N GLU A 58 -0.37 4.41 1.02
CA GLU A 58 -1.43 3.98 0.12
C GLU A 58 -2.65 3.41 0.87
N LEU A 59 -2.47 2.80 2.05
CA LEU A 59 -3.58 2.37 2.91
C LEU A 59 -4.45 3.56 3.31
N VAL A 60 -3.84 4.65 3.79
CA VAL A 60 -4.58 5.88 4.14
C VAL A 60 -5.30 6.46 2.92
N ARG A 61 -4.69 6.38 1.72
CA ARG A 61 -5.32 6.83 0.48
C ARG A 61 -6.53 5.98 0.11
N ALA A 62 -6.37 4.67 0.07
CA ALA A 62 -7.45 3.74 -0.23
C ALA A 62 -8.62 3.91 0.76
N CYS A 63 -8.33 4.17 2.03
CA CYS A 63 -9.34 4.46 3.04
C CYS A 63 -10.07 5.78 2.81
N HIS A 64 -9.35 6.83 2.40
CA HIS A 64 -9.95 8.11 2.04
C HIS A 64 -10.89 8.00 0.82
N LEU A 65 -10.52 7.15 -0.15
CA LEU A 65 -11.28 6.92 -1.37
C LEU A 65 -12.40 5.88 -1.21
N GLY A 66 -12.41 5.09 -0.13
CA GLY A 66 -13.43 4.06 0.10
C GLY A 66 -13.18 2.74 -0.63
N HIS A 67 -11.94 2.49 -1.08
CA HIS A 67 -11.59 1.30 -1.87
C HIS A 67 -11.43 0.06 -0.98
N ASN A 68 -12.55 -0.52 -0.55
CA ASN A 68 -12.61 -1.65 0.40
C ASN A 68 -11.66 -2.81 0.04
N GLU A 69 -11.67 -3.26 -1.21
CA GLU A 69 -10.88 -4.42 -1.64
C GLU A 69 -9.37 -4.10 -1.62
N VAL A 70 -8.98 -2.88 -2.01
CA VAL A 70 -7.59 -2.42 -1.89
C VAL A 70 -7.16 -2.37 -0.44
N VAL A 71 -8.02 -1.86 0.46
CA VAL A 71 -7.76 -1.83 1.91
C VAL A 71 -7.50 -3.24 2.43
N GLU A 72 -8.34 -4.22 2.08
CA GLU A 72 -8.13 -5.62 2.49
C GLU A 72 -6.79 -6.18 2.00
N ARG A 73 -6.41 -5.92 0.75
CA ARG A 73 -5.12 -6.39 0.20
C ARG A 73 -3.93 -5.73 0.87
N LEU A 74 -3.99 -4.43 1.17
CA LEU A 74 -2.90 -3.72 1.85
C LEU A 74 -2.76 -4.16 3.32
N LEU A 75 -3.87 -4.48 4.00
CA LEU A 75 -3.84 -5.02 5.36
C LEU A 75 -3.16 -6.40 5.42
N GLN A 76 -3.31 -7.23 4.37
CA GLN A 76 -2.63 -8.53 4.27
C GLN A 76 -1.10 -8.39 4.17
N GLU A 77 -0.59 -7.26 3.69
CA GLU A 77 0.84 -6.95 3.64
C GLU A 77 1.42 -6.47 4.99
N LYS A 78 0.70 -6.74 6.10
CA LYS A 78 1.10 -6.39 7.48
C LYS A 78 1.37 -4.90 7.67
N ALA A 79 0.57 -4.06 7.01
CA ALA A 79 0.59 -2.63 7.22
C ALA A 79 0.36 -2.29 8.71
N ASP A 80 1.10 -1.33 9.24
CA ASP A 80 0.75 -0.73 10.53
C ASP A 80 -0.54 0.08 10.35
N VAL A 81 -1.65 -0.52 10.77
CA VAL A 81 -3.01 0.02 10.60
C VAL A 81 -3.24 1.33 11.35
N ASN A 82 -2.42 1.62 12.37
CA ASN A 82 -2.53 2.82 13.20
C ASN A 82 -1.62 3.96 12.73
N ALA A 83 -0.75 3.69 11.77
CA ALA A 83 0.23 4.67 11.38
C ALA A 83 -0.36 5.75 10.48
N VAL A 84 0.27 6.93 10.53
CA VAL A 84 -0.22 8.15 9.89
C VAL A 84 0.45 8.38 8.54
N ALA A 85 -0.29 8.96 7.60
CA ALA A 85 0.28 9.39 6.32
C ALA A 85 0.60 10.88 6.33
N ALA A 86 1.83 11.24 5.96
CA ALA A 86 2.30 12.62 5.96
C ALA A 86 1.46 13.52 5.03
N TRP A 87 1.08 13.02 3.86
CA TRP A 87 0.31 13.78 2.86
C TRP A 87 -1.13 14.08 3.28
N ASN A 88 -1.69 13.34 4.25
CA ASN A 88 -3.08 13.48 4.68
C ASN A 88 -3.18 14.18 6.05
N ASN A 89 -2.37 15.21 6.28
CA ASN A 89 -2.30 15.96 7.54
C ASN A 89 -2.04 15.06 8.77
N GLY A 90 -1.27 13.98 8.60
CA GLY A 90 -1.01 13.03 9.67
C GLY A 90 -2.24 12.25 10.13
N ARG A 91 -3.28 12.11 9.29
CA ARG A 91 -4.46 11.31 9.62
C ARG A 91 -4.14 9.81 9.60
N THR A 92 -4.80 9.08 10.49
CA THR A 92 -4.84 7.61 10.47
C THR A 92 -5.75 7.12 9.35
N ALA A 93 -5.66 5.83 9.01
CA ALA A 93 -6.55 5.19 8.06
C ALA A 93 -8.03 5.32 8.47
N LEU A 94 -8.33 5.22 9.77
CA LEU A 94 -9.69 5.30 10.30
C LEU A 94 -10.25 6.73 10.22
N GLN A 95 -9.43 7.73 10.51
CA GLN A 95 -9.80 9.15 10.34
C GLN A 95 -10.04 9.51 8.87
N ALA A 96 -9.22 8.96 7.97
CA ALA A 96 -9.39 9.15 6.53
C ALA A 96 -10.71 8.54 6.02
N ALA A 97 -11.03 7.32 6.46
CA ALA A 97 -12.30 6.65 6.13
C ALA A 97 -13.51 7.37 6.73
N ALA A 98 -13.40 7.91 7.95
CA ALA A 98 -14.46 8.69 8.58
C ALA A 98 -14.74 10.01 7.84
N GLY A 99 -13.70 10.68 7.35
CA GLY A 99 -13.87 11.91 6.56
C GLY A 99 -14.55 11.70 5.20
N GLY A 100 -14.52 10.48 4.65
CA GLY A 100 -15.21 10.11 3.42
C GLY A 100 -16.53 9.34 3.62
N ASP A 101 -16.98 9.17 4.87
CA ASP A 101 -18.15 8.37 5.26
C ASP A 101 -18.14 6.90 4.80
N HIS A 102 -16.93 6.30 4.73
CA HIS A 102 -16.73 4.93 4.25
C HIS A 102 -16.93 3.91 5.37
N VAL A 103 -18.19 3.66 5.75
CA VAL A 103 -18.56 2.78 6.88
C VAL A 103 -17.94 1.38 6.76
N THR A 104 -17.98 0.77 5.58
CA THR A 104 -17.40 -0.57 5.35
C THR A 104 -15.90 -0.59 5.60
N VAL A 105 -15.16 0.41 5.10
CA VAL A 105 -13.71 0.54 5.34
C VAL A 105 -13.43 0.66 6.84
N ARG A 106 -14.19 1.50 7.56
CA ARG A 106 -14.01 1.71 9.00
C ARG A 106 -14.18 0.39 9.77
N GLU A 107 -15.17 -0.41 9.40
CA GLU A 107 -15.39 -1.70 10.05
C GLU A 107 -14.23 -2.67 9.77
N ARG A 108 -13.75 -2.73 8.52
CA ARG A 108 -12.58 -3.55 8.16
C ARG A 108 -11.33 -3.15 8.93
N LEU A 109 -11.06 -1.86 9.04
CA LEU A 109 -9.93 -1.33 9.82
C LEU A 109 -10.07 -1.70 11.30
N ARG A 110 -11.27 -1.57 11.88
CA ARG A 110 -11.53 -1.95 13.28
C ARG A 110 -11.31 -3.45 13.51
N GLN A 111 -11.74 -4.30 12.58
CA GLN A 111 -11.47 -5.75 12.61
C GLN A 111 -9.97 -6.06 12.53
N ALA A 112 -9.21 -5.23 11.81
CA ALA A 112 -7.76 -5.32 11.73
C ALA A 112 -7.02 -4.69 12.93
N GLY A 113 -7.73 -4.22 13.96
CA GLY A 113 -7.14 -3.64 15.17
C GLY A 113 -6.81 -2.15 15.08
N ALA A 114 -7.39 -1.42 14.12
CA ALA A 114 -7.26 0.03 14.04
C ALA A 114 -7.87 0.71 15.27
N LEU A 115 -7.12 1.64 15.83
CA LEU A 115 -7.52 2.52 16.91
C LEU A 115 -8.04 3.86 16.33
N ARG A 116 -8.76 4.59 17.19
CA ARG A 116 -9.42 5.89 16.89
C ARG A 116 -8.50 6.93 16.26
#